data_AF-A0A3S3NEP7-F1
#
_entry.id   AF-A0A3S3NEP7-F1
#
_cell.length_a   1.000
_cell.length_b   1.000
_cell.length_c   1.000
_cell.angle_alpha   90.00
_cell.angle_beta   90.00
_cell.angle_gamma   90.00
#
_symmetry.space_group_name_H-M   'P 1'
#
loop_
_entity.id
_entity.type
_entity.pdbx_description
1 polymer ?
#
loop_
_entity_poly.entity_id
_entity_poly.type
_entity_poly.pdbx_seq_one_letter_code
_entity_poly.pdbx_strand_id
1 'polypeptide(L)'
;MLHVLSNLPRDLNFIEHTRVTGWKVNQRAKPIIIDPGLYLSKKSDVFWTTARRPVPSTFKLFTGSAWVMVTRSFLEYCIWGWDNLPRTVLMYYTNFISSPEGYFHTVICNSEKFQNSTVSHDLHYIAWDHPPKQHPLSLSTKDFKDMVKSGAPFARKFEKDDPVLDKIDKEILGRSEGRFAPGAWCVGILENGSDPCSSRGNDAVFRPGPGVERLQQLFQNITSEDFRSNRCSLPR
;
A
#
# COMPACT_ATOMS: atom_id res chain seq x y z
N MET A 1 -13.67 -4.87 -5.39
CA MET A 1 -12.31 -4.56 -5.88
C MET A 1 -12.06 -5.13 -7.28
N LEU A 2 -12.09 -6.45 -7.49
CA LEU A 2 -11.84 -7.07 -8.80
C LEU A 2 -12.68 -6.47 -9.94
N HIS A 3 -13.98 -6.25 -9.70
CA HIS A 3 -14.88 -5.62 -10.66
C HIS A 3 -14.46 -4.20 -11.10
N VAL A 4 -13.84 -3.42 -10.20
CA VAL A 4 -13.38 -2.07 -10.53
C VAL A 4 -12.04 -2.15 -11.26
N LEU A 5 -11.12 -2.98 -10.77
CA LEU A 5 -9.81 -3.20 -11.39
C LEU A 5 -9.91 -3.78 -12.81
N SER A 6 -10.93 -4.59 -13.12
CA SER A 6 -11.11 -5.15 -14.47
C SER A 6 -11.36 -4.10 -15.55
N ASN A 7 -11.81 -2.90 -15.15
CA ASN A 7 -12.05 -1.78 -16.06
C ASN A 7 -10.88 -0.80 -16.13
N LEU A 8 -9.77 -1.08 -15.42
CA LEU A 8 -8.56 -0.28 -15.46
C LEU A 8 -7.47 -0.93 -16.34
N PRO A 9 -6.52 -0.14 -16.86
CA PRO A 9 -5.30 -0.69 -17.47
C PRO A 9 -4.55 -1.60 -16.48
N ARG A 10 -4.15 -2.78 -16.95
CA ARG A 10 -3.54 -3.84 -16.11
C ARG A 10 -2.07 -3.58 -15.75
N ASP A 11 -1.49 -2.54 -16.33
CA ASP A 11 -0.11 -2.12 -16.11
C ASP A 11 0.02 -1.09 -14.98
N LEU A 12 -1.09 -0.58 -14.42
CA LEU A 12 -1.05 0.41 -13.34
C LEU A 12 -0.47 -0.15 -12.03
N ASN A 13 0.44 0.61 -11.44
CA ASN A 13 1.05 0.34 -10.15
C ASN A 13 0.66 1.45 -9.15
N PHE A 14 -0.10 1.12 -8.11
CA PHE A 14 -0.50 2.04 -7.06
C PHE A 14 0.59 2.07 -5.98
N ILE A 15 1.39 3.13 -6.05
CA ILE A 15 2.56 3.34 -5.22
C ILE A 15 2.70 4.85 -4.98
N GLU A 16 2.29 5.30 -3.79
CA GLU A 16 2.55 6.68 -3.35
C GLU A 16 4.06 6.92 -3.33
N HIS A 17 4.53 7.95 -4.01
CA HIS A 17 5.95 8.19 -4.13
C HIS A 17 6.27 9.68 -4.15
N THR A 18 7.37 10.01 -3.49
CA THR A 18 7.97 11.33 -3.45
C THR A 18 9.50 11.19 -3.56
N ARG A 19 10.14 12.11 -4.29
CA ARG A 19 11.60 12.12 -4.39
C ARG A 19 12.24 12.41 -3.04
N VAL A 20 13.31 11.68 -2.70
CA VAL A 20 14.08 11.92 -1.48
C VAL A 20 14.96 13.15 -1.68
N THR A 21 14.68 14.22 -0.96
CA THR A 21 15.42 15.49 -1.00
C THR A 21 15.67 16.03 0.42
N GLY A 22 16.54 17.03 0.55
CA GLY A 22 16.76 17.76 1.80
C GLY A 22 17.18 16.88 2.98
N TRP A 23 16.50 17.07 4.12
CA TRP A 23 16.83 16.39 5.38
C TRP A 23 16.74 14.85 5.27
N LYS A 24 15.82 14.31 4.46
CA LYS A 24 15.63 12.85 4.29
C LYS A 24 16.90 12.19 3.74
N VAL A 25 17.64 12.89 2.87
CA VAL A 25 18.92 12.40 2.33
C VAL A 25 19.94 12.21 3.46
N ASN A 26 20.05 13.19 4.35
CA ASN A 26 21.04 13.17 5.42
C ASN A 26 20.68 12.18 6.55
N GLN A 27 19.39 11.95 6.79
CA GLN A 27 18.92 11.06 7.85
C GLN A 27 18.68 9.60 7.42
N ARG A 28 18.35 9.34 6.15
CA ARG A 28 18.01 7.98 5.68
C ARG A 28 19.03 7.41 4.69
N ALA A 29 19.50 8.22 3.74
CA ALA A 29 20.31 7.73 2.62
C ALA A 29 21.81 7.64 2.93
N LYS A 30 22.37 8.69 3.54
CA LYS A 30 23.81 8.78 3.84
C LYS A 30 24.30 7.97 5.04
N PRO A 31 23.53 7.79 6.13
CA PRO A 31 24.02 7.06 7.29
C PRO A 31 24.30 5.59 6.98
N ILE A 32 25.29 5.02 7.65
CA ILE A 32 25.48 3.58 7.78
C ILE A 32 25.02 3.18 9.18
N ILE A 33 24.13 2.20 9.27
CA ILE A 33 23.52 1.78 10.52
C ILE A 33 23.79 0.30 10.80
N ILE A 34 23.78 -0.07 12.08
CA ILE A 34 23.69 -1.46 12.49
C ILE A 34 22.30 -1.63 13.07
N ASP A 35 21.51 -2.55 12.52
CA ASP A 35 20.16 -2.84 12.99
C ASP A 35 20.16 -4.13 13.82
N PRO A 36 20.07 -4.05 15.15
CA PRO A 36 20.07 -5.23 16.01
C PRO A 36 18.81 -6.08 15.82
N GLY A 37 17.73 -5.52 15.28
CA GLY A 37 16.52 -6.26 14.95
C GLY A 37 16.73 -7.34 13.88
N LEU A 38 17.86 -7.30 13.13
CA LEU A 38 18.21 -8.32 12.15
C LEU A 38 18.90 -9.55 12.74
N TYR A 39 19.44 -9.48 13.96
CA TYR A 39 20.22 -10.57 14.56
C TYR A 39 19.95 -10.82 16.05
N LEU A 40 19.18 -9.96 16.73
CA LEU A 40 18.74 -10.15 18.11
C LEU A 40 17.23 -10.41 18.16
N SER A 41 16.80 -11.21 19.14
CA SER A 41 15.38 -11.52 19.36
C SER A 41 14.59 -10.40 20.05
N LYS A 42 15.28 -9.47 20.73
CA LYS A 42 14.67 -8.33 21.39
C LYS A 42 14.78 -7.08 20.52
N LYS A 43 13.66 -6.37 20.37
CA LYS A 43 13.61 -5.09 19.66
C LYS A 43 14.43 -4.04 20.40
N SER A 44 15.31 -3.35 19.67
CA SER A 44 16.04 -2.18 20.13
C SER A 44 16.12 -1.14 19.00
N ASP A 45 16.56 0.07 19.34
CA ASP A 45 16.85 1.08 18.33
C ASP A 45 18.08 0.70 17.50
N VAL A 46 18.18 1.31 16.32
CA VAL A 46 19.33 1.17 15.43
C VAL A 46 20.55 1.86 16.03
N PHE A 47 21.73 1.26 15.84
CA PHE A 47 22.99 1.91 16.19
C PHE A 47 23.48 2.76 15.03
N TRP A 48 23.67 4.04 15.32
CA TRP A 48 24.21 5.01 14.37
C TRP A 48 25.74 4.92 14.35
N THR A 49 26.32 4.64 13.19
CA THR A 49 27.77 4.67 13.02
C THR A 49 28.23 6.09 12.67
N THR A 50 29.50 6.39 12.88
CA THR A 50 30.12 7.64 12.41
C THR A 50 30.34 7.64 10.90
N ALA A 51 30.37 6.46 10.28
CA ALA A 51 30.57 6.30 8.85
C ALA A 51 29.33 6.72 8.05
N ARG A 52 29.58 7.33 6.90
CA ARG A 52 28.54 7.76 5.95
C ARG A 52 28.95 7.38 4.53
N ARG A 53 27.96 7.18 3.67
CA ARG A 53 28.15 6.91 2.24
C ARG A 53 27.68 8.07 1.36
N PRO A 54 28.26 8.22 0.16
CA PRO A 54 27.73 9.15 -0.83
C PRO A 54 26.33 8.72 -1.31
N VAL A 55 25.56 9.69 -1.79
CA VAL A 55 24.28 9.43 -2.46
C VAL A 55 24.56 8.91 -3.87
N PRO A 56 23.86 7.87 -4.35
CA PRO A 56 24.08 7.33 -5.69
C PRO A 56 23.84 8.40 -6.77
N SER A 57 24.71 8.42 -7.78
CA SER A 57 24.57 9.29 -8.95
C SER A 57 23.81 8.62 -10.11
N THR A 58 23.85 7.30 -10.18
CA THR A 58 23.29 6.47 -11.28
C THR A 58 21.77 6.32 -11.22
N PHE A 59 21.14 6.57 -10.08
CA PHE A 59 19.69 6.56 -9.91
C PHE A 59 19.25 7.59 -8.86
N LYS A 60 17.99 8.01 -8.92
CA LYS A 60 17.39 8.95 -7.96
C LYS A 60 16.62 8.18 -6.89
N LEU A 61 16.75 8.60 -5.64
CA LEU A 61 16.04 7.96 -4.52
C LEU A 61 14.61 8.48 -4.43
N PHE A 62 13.68 7.55 -4.27
CA PHE A 62 12.26 7.81 -4.00
C PHE A 62 11.85 7.13 -2.71
N THR A 63 10.82 7.68 -2.07
CA THR A 63 10.23 7.15 -0.84
C THR A 63 8.72 7.34 -0.83
N GLY A 64 8.01 6.54 -0.05
CA GLY A 64 6.57 6.66 0.14
C GLY A 64 6.06 5.66 1.16
N SER A 65 4.78 5.30 1.05
CA SER A 65 4.16 4.28 1.89
C SER A 65 4.84 2.91 1.70
N ALA A 66 5.01 2.17 2.79
CA ALA A 66 5.45 0.77 2.71
C ALA A 66 4.36 -0.16 2.12
N TRP A 67 3.12 0.33 1.98
CA TRP A 67 2.02 -0.40 1.38
C TRP A 67 1.90 -0.04 -0.08
N VAL A 68 1.92 -1.05 -0.94
CA VAL A 68 1.88 -0.88 -2.39
C VAL A 68 0.96 -1.92 -3.01
N MET A 69 0.34 -1.58 -4.14
CA MET A 69 -0.30 -2.53 -5.04
C MET A 69 0.39 -2.44 -6.39
N VAL A 70 1.25 -3.41 -6.67
CA VAL A 70 2.08 -3.45 -7.87
C VAL A 70 1.68 -4.60 -8.78
N THR A 71 1.92 -4.41 -10.08
CA THR A 71 1.64 -5.42 -11.09
C THR A 71 2.59 -6.60 -10.97
N ARG A 72 2.11 -7.77 -11.41
CA ARG A 72 2.95 -8.97 -11.55
C ARG A 72 4.18 -8.70 -12.43
N SER A 73 4.00 -7.97 -13.53
CA SER A 73 5.10 -7.66 -14.47
C SER A 73 6.23 -6.85 -13.82
N PHE A 74 5.89 -5.90 -12.94
CA PHE A 74 6.86 -5.13 -12.18
C PHE A 74 7.52 -5.96 -11.08
N LEU A 75 6.78 -6.84 -10.40
CA LEU A 75 7.37 -7.76 -9.42
C LEU A 75 8.34 -8.76 -10.08
N GLU A 76 7.97 -9.32 -11.23
CA GLU A 76 8.85 -10.18 -12.03
C GLU A 76 10.11 -9.43 -12.44
N TYR A 77 10.01 -8.15 -12.81
CA TYR A 77 11.19 -7.31 -13.06
C TYR A 77 12.11 -7.19 -11.83
N CYS A 78 11.54 -6.93 -10.66
CA CYS A 78 12.30 -6.82 -9.41
C CYS A 78 13.00 -8.14 -9.04
N ILE A 79 12.35 -9.27 -9.28
CA ILE A 79 12.84 -10.61 -8.93
C ILE A 79 13.89 -11.09 -9.93
N TRP A 80 13.54 -11.12 -11.22
CA TRP A 80 14.41 -11.66 -12.27
C TRP A 80 15.55 -10.71 -12.61
N GLY A 81 15.33 -9.39 -12.48
CA GLY A 81 16.32 -8.36 -12.76
C GLY A 81 16.91 -8.52 -14.16
N TRP A 82 16.10 -8.46 -15.22
CA TRP A 82 16.63 -8.55 -16.58
C TRP A 82 17.57 -7.38 -16.95
N ASP A 83 17.66 -6.36 -16.11
CA ASP A 83 18.76 -5.39 -16.08
C ASP A 83 19.39 -5.29 -14.68
N ASN A 84 20.41 -4.43 -14.53
CA ASN A 84 21.14 -4.28 -13.28
C ASN A 84 20.41 -3.44 -12.20
N LEU A 85 19.43 -2.61 -12.57
CA LEU A 85 18.85 -1.60 -11.68
C LEU A 85 18.22 -2.24 -10.43
N PRO A 86 17.30 -3.25 -10.51
CA PRO A 86 16.73 -3.88 -9.33
C PRO A 86 17.77 -4.48 -8.39
N ARG A 87 18.84 -5.08 -8.93
CA ARG A 87 19.93 -5.67 -8.13
C ARG A 87 20.78 -4.61 -7.44
N THR A 88 21.17 -3.56 -8.17
CA THR A 88 21.96 -2.45 -7.61
C THR A 88 21.17 -1.71 -6.53
N VAL A 89 19.89 -1.43 -6.76
CA VAL A 89 19.02 -0.79 -5.77
C VAL A 89 18.80 -1.72 -4.58
N LEU A 90 18.61 -3.03 -4.79
CA LEU A 90 18.47 -3.99 -3.69
C LEU A 90 19.70 -3.98 -2.78
N MET A 91 20.90 -4.03 -3.38
CA MET A 91 22.16 -3.92 -2.63
C MET A 91 22.24 -2.61 -1.83
N TYR A 92 21.85 -1.48 -2.43
CA TYR A 92 21.87 -0.19 -1.75
C TYR A 92 20.92 -0.15 -0.54
N TYR A 93 19.72 -0.72 -0.69
CA TYR A 93 18.70 -0.78 0.35
C TYR A 93 18.93 -1.88 1.39
N THR A 94 20.02 -2.67 1.33
CA THR A 94 20.38 -3.58 2.44
C THR A 94 20.76 -2.83 3.71
N ASN A 95 21.18 -1.56 3.59
CA ASN A 95 21.51 -0.69 4.71
C ASN A 95 20.88 0.68 4.51
N PHE A 96 19.56 0.80 4.60
CA PHE A 96 18.85 2.07 4.43
C PHE A 96 17.72 2.17 5.47
N ILE A 97 17.60 3.32 6.16
CA ILE A 97 16.54 3.53 7.16
C ILE A 97 15.16 3.45 6.48
N SER A 98 14.28 2.59 6.98
CA SER A 98 12.94 2.33 6.41
C SER A 98 13.00 1.81 4.97
N SER A 99 13.83 0.80 4.70
CA SER A 99 14.01 0.23 3.35
C SER A 99 12.73 -0.14 2.59
N PRO A 100 11.68 -0.71 3.23
CA PRO A 100 10.40 -1.00 2.56
C PRO A 100 9.71 0.26 2.00
N GLU A 101 9.95 1.43 2.59
CA GLU A 101 9.40 2.71 2.14
C GLU A 101 10.18 3.31 0.95
N GLY A 102 11.13 2.60 0.33
CA GLY A 102 11.99 3.19 -0.70
C GLY A 102 12.44 2.27 -1.83
N TYR A 103 12.56 0.97 -1.60
CA TYR A 103 13.04 0.03 -2.64
C TYR A 103 12.16 0.06 -3.90
N PHE A 104 10.87 -0.29 -3.79
CA PHE A 104 9.97 -0.35 -4.94
C PHE A 104 9.80 1.02 -5.61
N HIS A 105 9.70 2.08 -4.82
CA HIS A 105 9.61 3.47 -5.28
C HIS A 105 10.81 3.84 -6.16
N THR A 106 12.01 3.51 -5.70
CA THR A 106 13.25 3.82 -6.42
C THR A 106 13.38 2.97 -7.68
N VAL A 107 13.08 1.67 -7.62
CA VAL A 107 13.14 0.80 -8.81
C VAL A 107 12.14 1.26 -9.87
N ILE A 108 10.87 1.51 -9.49
CA ILE A 108 9.83 1.85 -10.48
C ILE A 108 10.09 3.20 -11.14
N CYS A 109 10.53 4.20 -10.36
CA CYS A 109 10.76 5.55 -10.86
C CYS A 109 12.07 5.75 -11.61
N ASN A 110 13.00 4.78 -11.57
CA ASN A 110 14.20 4.81 -12.39
C ASN A 110 14.16 3.80 -13.54
N SER A 111 13.03 3.10 -13.73
CA SER A 111 12.85 2.15 -14.82
C SER A 111 12.04 2.78 -15.94
N GLU A 112 12.66 2.94 -17.11
CA GLU A 112 12.00 3.52 -18.30
C GLU A 112 10.70 2.80 -18.67
N LYS A 113 10.68 1.48 -18.46
CA LYS A 113 9.53 0.62 -18.74
C LYS A 113 8.34 0.86 -17.81
N PHE A 114 8.59 1.21 -16.53
CA PHE A 114 7.54 1.22 -15.51
C PHE A 114 7.23 2.61 -14.95
N GLN A 115 8.11 3.60 -15.08
CA GLN A 115 7.95 4.95 -14.50
C GLN A 115 6.63 5.65 -14.90
N ASN A 116 6.10 5.35 -16.08
CA ASN A 116 4.86 5.96 -16.59
C ASN A 116 3.58 5.24 -16.14
N SER A 117 3.71 4.10 -15.48
CA SER A 117 2.61 3.26 -15.03
C SER A 117 2.21 3.50 -13.56
N THR A 118 2.89 4.43 -12.88
CA THR A 118 2.66 4.70 -11.46
C THR A 118 1.41 5.56 -11.23
N VAL A 119 0.66 5.22 -10.20
CA VAL A 119 -0.40 6.02 -9.59
C VAL A 119 0.05 6.35 -8.17
N SER A 120 0.23 7.64 -7.85
CA SER A 120 0.76 8.08 -6.54
C SER A 120 -0.32 8.04 -5.46
N HIS A 121 -0.70 6.83 -5.05
CA HIS A 121 -1.68 6.56 -3.99
C HIS A 121 -1.45 5.13 -3.45
N ASP A 122 -1.54 4.91 -2.14
CA ASP A 122 -1.24 3.60 -1.50
C ASP A 122 -2.49 2.74 -1.21
N LEU A 123 -3.68 3.27 -1.54
CA LEU A 123 -4.99 2.63 -1.38
C LEU A 123 -5.41 2.40 0.08
N HIS A 124 -4.76 3.06 1.03
CA HIS A 124 -5.10 2.99 2.44
C HIS A 124 -5.71 4.30 2.94
N TYR A 125 -6.73 4.18 3.78
CA TYR A 125 -7.07 5.25 4.71
C TYR A 125 -6.14 5.19 5.93
N ILE A 126 -5.42 6.28 6.18
CA ILE A 126 -4.48 6.41 7.29
C ILE A 126 -4.68 7.76 7.97
N ALA A 127 -4.93 7.74 9.27
CA ALA A 127 -4.98 8.95 10.09
C ALA A 127 -3.61 9.25 10.71
N TRP A 128 -3.16 10.50 10.60
CA TRP A 128 -1.89 10.97 11.12
C TRP A 128 -2.08 12.14 12.09
N ASP A 129 -1.24 12.22 13.12
CA ASP A 129 -1.06 13.45 13.89
C ASP A 129 -0.66 14.62 12.95
N HIS A 130 -0.90 15.85 13.41
CA HIS A 130 -0.34 17.05 12.79
C HIS A 130 0.58 17.77 13.78
N PRO A 131 1.92 17.77 13.55
CA PRO A 131 2.64 17.12 12.44
C PRO A 131 2.68 15.57 12.57
N PRO A 132 2.89 14.83 11.46
CA PRO A 132 2.95 13.37 11.51
C PRO A 132 4.07 12.84 12.41
N LYS A 133 3.75 11.86 13.25
CA LYS A 133 4.71 11.10 14.07
C LYS A 133 5.25 9.88 13.31
N GLN A 134 6.09 9.07 13.96
CA GLN A 134 6.67 7.85 13.36
C GLN A 134 5.61 6.79 12.99
N HIS A 135 4.51 6.72 13.75
CA HIS A 135 3.45 5.75 13.52
C HIS A 135 2.11 6.48 13.36
N PRO A 136 1.23 5.98 12.47
CA PRO A 136 -0.10 6.55 12.32
C PRO A 136 -0.94 6.32 13.59
N LEU A 137 -2.00 7.12 13.72
CA LEU A 137 -2.98 6.99 14.77
C LEU A 137 -3.73 5.65 14.65
N SER A 138 -4.17 5.14 15.80
CA SER A 138 -5.08 4.00 15.84
C SER A 138 -6.49 4.49 15.54
N LEU A 139 -7.10 3.91 14.51
CA LEU A 139 -8.46 4.21 14.08
C LEU A 139 -9.46 3.61 15.05
N SER A 140 -10.53 4.37 15.29
CA SER A 140 -11.62 4.02 16.20
C SER A 140 -12.98 4.26 15.53
N THR A 141 -14.07 4.04 16.27
CA THR A 141 -15.43 4.32 15.79
C THR A 141 -15.65 5.78 15.37
N LYS A 142 -14.84 6.72 15.88
CA LYS A 142 -14.88 8.15 15.50
C LYS A 142 -14.45 8.37 14.05
N ASP A 143 -13.50 7.58 13.57
CA ASP A 143 -12.90 7.71 12.25
C ASP A 143 -13.71 6.97 11.17
N PHE A 144 -14.70 6.17 11.57
CA PHE A 144 -15.44 5.28 10.69
C PHE A 144 -16.08 6.00 9.50
N LYS A 145 -16.67 7.17 9.74
CA LYS A 145 -17.34 7.95 8.69
C LYS A 145 -16.35 8.42 7.62
N ASP A 146 -15.21 8.96 8.05
CA ASP A 146 -14.19 9.47 7.14
C ASP A 146 -13.46 8.33 6.40
N MET A 147 -13.23 7.22 7.09
CA MET A 147 -12.72 5.98 6.49
C MET A 147 -13.64 5.50 5.36
N VAL A 148 -14.95 5.38 5.59
CA VAL A 148 -15.91 4.95 4.56
C VAL A 148 -15.98 5.97 3.42
N LYS A 149 -15.97 7.27 3.74
CA LYS A 149 -16.01 8.36 2.77
C LYS A 149 -14.78 8.40 1.87
N SER A 150 -13.62 7.96 2.36
CA SER A 150 -12.37 7.94 1.57
C SER A 150 -12.45 7.05 0.32
N GLY A 151 -13.34 6.05 0.31
CA GLY A 151 -13.45 5.06 -0.76
C GLY A 151 -12.27 4.08 -0.83
N ALA A 152 -11.28 4.21 0.06
CA ALA A 152 -10.13 3.33 0.11
C ALA A 152 -10.54 1.89 0.45
N PRO A 153 -10.02 0.87 -0.27
CA PRO A 153 -10.34 -0.53 0.01
C PRO A 153 -9.68 -1.05 1.29
N PHE A 154 -8.65 -0.37 1.80
CA PHE A 154 -7.92 -0.75 3.01
C PHE A 154 -7.82 0.44 3.98
N ALA A 155 -7.61 0.15 5.26
CA ALA A 155 -7.40 1.16 6.29
C ALA A 155 -6.43 0.65 7.36
N ARG A 156 -5.69 1.54 8.01
CA ARG A 156 -4.82 1.20 9.15
C ARG A 156 -4.56 2.40 10.07
N LYS A 157 -4.17 2.20 11.33
CA LYS A 157 -4.06 0.90 12.04
C LYS A 157 -5.22 0.74 13.03
N PHE A 158 -5.59 -0.49 13.35
CA PHE A 158 -6.61 -0.78 14.34
C PHE A 158 -5.96 -1.36 15.58
N GLU A 159 -6.44 -0.97 16.76
CA GLU A 159 -6.10 -1.71 17.97
C GLU A 159 -6.83 -3.05 17.97
N LYS A 160 -6.24 -4.02 18.67
CA LYS A 160 -6.86 -5.32 18.86
C LYS A 160 -8.20 -5.14 19.61
N ASP A 161 -9.24 -5.80 19.12
CA ASP A 161 -10.57 -5.83 19.74
C ASP A 161 -11.23 -4.44 19.84
N ASP A 162 -10.81 -3.45 19.03
CA ASP A 162 -11.48 -2.15 18.97
C ASP A 162 -12.90 -2.29 18.37
N PRO A 163 -13.94 -1.67 18.96
CA PRO A 163 -15.33 -1.77 18.48
C PRO A 163 -15.55 -1.32 17.03
N VAL A 164 -14.62 -0.56 16.43
CA VAL A 164 -14.69 -0.21 15.01
C VAL A 164 -14.61 -1.43 14.10
N LEU A 165 -13.93 -2.50 14.54
CA LEU A 165 -13.80 -3.75 13.77
C LEU A 165 -15.16 -4.43 13.61
N ASP A 166 -15.94 -4.54 14.68
CA ASP A 166 -17.31 -5.08 14.64
C ASP A 166 -18.22 -4.20 13.77
N LYS A 167 -18.01 -2.88 13.80
CA LYS A 167 -18.75 -1.94 12.95
C LYS A 167 -18.41 -2.12 11.46
N ILE A 168 -17.15 -2.32 11.12
CA ILE A 168 -16.70 -2.64 9.75
C ILE A 168 -17.33 -3.94 9.27
N ASP A 169 -17.27 -4.98 10.10
CA ASP A 169 -17.83 -6.28 9.80
C ASP A 169 -19.33 -6.18 9.49
N LYS A 170 -20.07 -5.52 10.37
CA LYS A 170 -21.52 -5.37 10.24
C LYS A 170 -21.93 -4.48 9.07
N GLU A 171 -21.38 -3.26 8.99
CA GLU A 171 -21.89 -2.23 8.08
C GLU A 171 -21.22 -2.24 6.70
N ILE A 172 -19.96 -2.67 6.60
CA ILE A 172 -19.21 -2.67 5.32
C ILE A 172 -19.18 -4.07 4.70
N LEU A 173 -18.86 -5.08 5.51
CA LEU A 173 -18.67 -6.46 5.02
C LEU A 173 -19.95 -7.30 5.07
N GLY A 174 -20.97 -6.86 5.80
CA GLY A 174 -22.20 -7.64 5.99
C GLY A 174 -21.95 -8.98 6.70
N ARG A 175 -20.93 -9.04 7.55
CA ARG A 175 -20.48 -10.24 8.25
C ARG A 175 -21.27 -10.40 9.54
N SER A 176 -21.91 -11.55 9.71
CA SER A 176 -22.51 -11.96 10.97
C SER A 176 -21.45 -12.48 11.95
N GLU A 177 -21.77 -12.45 13.25
CA GLU A 177 -20.86 -12.90 14.30
C GLU A 177 -20.38 -14.34 14.05
N GLY A 178 -19.05 -14.53 14.11
CA GLY A 178 -18.41 -15.83 13.87
C GLY A 178 -18.46 -16.36 12.43
N ARG A 179 -18.92 -15.55 11.46
CA ARG A 179 -19.05 -15.95 10.05
C ARG A 179 -18.04 -15.22 9.15
N PHE A 180 -17.91 -15.70 7.92
CA PHE A 180 -17.13 -15.02 6.88
C PHE A 180 -17.97 -13.92 6.22
N ALA A 181 -17.30 -12.96 5.57
CA ALA A 181 -18.00 -11.98 4.75
C ALA A 181 -18.66 -12.69 3.55
N PRO A 182 -19.98 -12.50 3.32
CA PRO A 182 -20.68 -13.15 2.23
C PRO A 182 -20.18 -12.70 0.86
N GLY A 183 -20.01 -13.65 -0.05
CA GLY A 183 -19.67 -13.40 -1.44
C GLY A 183 -20.78 -13.85 -2.39
N ALA A 184 -20.57 -13.65 -3.70
CA ALA A 184 -21.50 -14.11 -4.72
C ALA A 184 -21.64 -15.66 -4.79
N TRP A 185 -20.74 -16.38 -4.13
CA TRP A 185 -20.78 -17.82 -3.95
C TRP A 185 -21.70 -18.27 -2.82
N CYS A 186 -22.23 -17.36 -1.99
CA CYS A 186 -23.23 -17.68 -0.98
C CYS A 186 -24.62 -17.69 -1.63
N VAL A 187 -25.15 -18.89 -1.91
CA VAL A 187 -26.40 -19.09 -2.66
C VAL A 187 -27.55 -19.64 -1.82
N GLY A 188 -27.35 -19.73 -0.50
CA GLY A 188 -28.41 -20.10 0.43
C GLY A 188 -29.56 -19.10 0.39
N ILE A 189 -30.77 -19.61 0.52
CA ILE A 189 -31.98 -18.79 0.59
C ILE A 189 -32.01 -18.11 1.96
N LEU A 190 -32.24 -16.79 1.99
CA LEU A 190 -32.49 -16.00 3.20
C LEU A 190 -33.94 -16.22 3.65
N GLU A 191 -34.25 -17.39 4.18
CA GLU A 191 -35.52 -17.69 4.86
C GLU A 191 -35.32 -17.65 6.37
N ASN A 192 -36.11 -16.84 7.09
CA ASN A 192 -36.05 -16.73 8.56
C ASN A 192 -34.67 -16.38 9.14
N GLY A 193 -33.84 -15.62 8.42
CA GLY A 193 -32.51 -15.23 8.90
C GLY A 193 -31.44 -16.33 8.78
N SER A 194 -31.70 -17.36 7.98
CA SER A 194 -30.67 -18.33 7.59
C SER A 194 -29.47 -17.66 6.92
N ASP A 195 -28.28 -18.14 7.25
CA ASP A 195 -27.03 -17.64 6.67
C ASP A 195 -26.94 -18.07 5.18
N PRO A 196 -26.91 -17.11 4.21
CA PRO A 196 -26.82 -17.43 2.79
C PRO A 196 -25.53 -18.17 2.44
N CYS A 197 -24.49 -18.10 3.26
CA CYS A 197 -23.24 -18.83 3.07
C CYS A 197 -23.28 -20.28 3.59
N SER A 198 -24.40 -20.73 4.16
CA SER A 198 -24.61 -22.14 4.50
C SER A 198 -24.63 -23.06 3.27
N SER A 199 -24.94 -22.51 2.10
CA SER A 199 -24.86 -23.21 0.82
C SER A 199 -23.87 -22.50 -0.10
N ARG A 200 -22.82 -23.23 -0.49
CA ARG A 200 -21.77 -22.74 -1.39
C ARG A 200 -22.11 -23.07 -2.83
N GLY A 201 -22.24 -22.03 -3.64
CA GLY A 201 -22.32 -22.09 -5.10
C GLY A 201 -20.95 -22.01 -5.76
N ASN A 202 -20.95 -21.60 -7.02
CA ASN A 202 -19.73 -21.46 -7.81
C ASN A 202 -18.88 -20.26 -7.32
N ASP A 203 -17.64 -20.54 -6.90
CA ASP A 203 -16.68 -19.56 -6.39
C ASP A 203 -15.99 -18.72 -7.48
N ALA A 204 -16.14 -19.10 -8.76
CA ALA A 204 -15.72 -18.30 -9.89
C ALA A 204 -16.70 -17.17 -10.24
N VAL A 205 -17.89 -17.13 -9.62
CA VAL A 205 -18.86 -16.06 -9.83
C VAL A 205 -18.45 -14.83 -9.03
N PHE A 206 -18.18 -13.72 -9.72
CA PHE A 206 -17.89 -12.44 -9.10
C PHE A 206 -19.05 -11.47 -9.30
N ARG A 207 -19.56 -10.90 -8.21
CA ARG A 207 -20.54 -9.80 -8.25
C ARG A 207 -20.00 -8.60 -7.47
N PRO A 208 -20.22 -7.37 -7.96
CA PRO A 208 -19.87 -6.18 -7.19
C PRO A 208 -20.73 -6.12 -5.92
N GLY A 209 -20.10 -5.81 -4.78
CA GLY A 209 -20.80 -5.50 -3.53
C GLY A 209 -21.07 -4.00 -3.36
N PRO A 210 -21.68 -3.57 -2.25
CA PRO A 210 -22.08 -2.17 -2.01
C PRO A 210 -20.93 -1.15 -2.02
N GLY A 211 -19.68 -1.60 -1.87
CA GLY A 211 -18.50 -0.74 -1.93
C GLY A 211 -18.03 -0.39 -3.34
N VAL A 212 -18.68 -0.91 -4.40
CA VAL A 212 -18.22 -0.74 -5.78
C VAL A 212 -18.19 0.72 -6.23
N GLU A 213 -19.24 1.49 -5.94
CA GLU A 213 -19.38 2.88 -6.38
C GLU A 213 -18.31 3.78 -5.71
N ARG A 214 -18.09 3.61 -4.40
CA ARG A 214 -17.08 4.37 -3.66
C ARG A 214 -15.67 4.11 -4.17
N LEU A 215 -15.36 2.83 -4.46
CA LEU A 215 -14.06 2.45 -5.02
C LEU A 215 -13.88 2.96 -6.46
N GLN A 216 -14.94 2.93 -7.28
CA GLN A 216 -14.92 3.51 -8.63
C GLN A 216 -14.64 5.00 -8.59
N GLN A 217 -15.30 5.75 -7.70
CA GLN A 217 -15.05 7.18 -7.51
C GLN A 217 -13.61 7.46 -7.08
N LEU A 218 -13.07 6.69 -6.12
CA LEU A 218 -11.66 6.82 -5.75
C LEU A 218 -10.74 6.65 -6.96
N PHE A 219 -10.96 5.59 -7.75
CA PHE A 219 -10.11 5.29 -8.91
C PHE A 219 -10.23 6.33 -10.02
N GLN A 220 -11.43 6.85 -10.28
CA GLN A 220 -11.64 7.97 -11.21
C GLN A 220 -10.83 9.19 -10.76
N ASN A 221 -10.82 9.49 -9.46
CA ASN A 221 -10.07 10.63 -8.92
C ASN A 221 -8.55 10.42 -9.04
N ILE A 222 -8.02 9.31 -8.52
CA ILE A 222 -6.55 9.11 -8.46
C ILE A 222 -5.91 8.78 -9.80
N THR A 223 -6.71 8.46 -10.83
CA THR A 223 -6.21 8.19 -12.19
C THR A 223 -6.47 9.33 -13.19
N SER A 224 -7.11 10.42 -12.74
CA SER A 224 -7.34 11.61 -13.56
C SER A 224 -6.03 12.27 -14.02
N GLU A 225 -6.09 13.07 -15.08
CA GLU A 225 -4.89 13.72 -15.64
C GLU A 225 -4.19 14.64 -14.62
N ASP A 226 -4.95 15.32 -13.78
CA ASP A 226 -4.43 16.17 -12.71
C ASP A 226 -3.57 15.37 -11.72
N PHE A 227 -3.99 14.16 -11.37
CA PHE A 227 -3.21 13.25 -10.51
C PHE A 227 -2.05 12.58 -11.24
N ARG A 228 -2.13 12.40 -12.57
CA ARG A 228 -1.06 11.84 -13.40
C ARG A 228 0.13 12.80 -13.56
N SER A 229 -0.03 14.09 -13.28
CA SER A 229 1.07 15.06 -13.24
C SER A 229 2.14 14.71 -12.16
N ASN A 230 1.76 13.92 -11.15
CA ASN A 230 2.63 13.44 -10.07
C ASN A 230 3.32 12.09 -10.37
N ARG A 231 3.49 11.71 -11.64
CA ARG A 231 4.35 10.58 -12.01
C ARG A 231 5.79 10.84 -11.57
N CYS A 232 6.60 9.77 -11.56
CA CYS A 232 8.02 9.80 -11.28
C CYS A 232 8.71 10.95 -12.03
N SER A 233 8.83 12.11 -11.39
CA SER A 233 9.32 13.33 -12.01
C SER A 233 10.84 13.30 -11.98
N LEU A 234 11.41 12.67 -13.00
CA LEU A 234 12.82 12.82 -13.31
C LEU A 234 12.99 14.16 -14.04
N PRO A 235 13.73 15.14 -13.50
CA PRO A 235 14.08 16.31 -14.29
C PRO A 235 14.86 15.84 -15.52
N ARG A 236 14.49 16.38 -16.68
CA ARG A 236 15.21 16.21 -17.95
C ARG A 236 16.65 16.69 -17.81
#